data_AF-A0A2D7U7X0-F1
#
_entry.id   AF-A0A2D7U7X0-F1
#
_cell.length_a   1.000
_cell.length_b   1.000
_cell.length_c   1.000
_cell.angle_alpha   90.00
_cell.angle_beta   90.00
_cell.angle_gamma   90.00
#
_symmetry.space_group_name_H-M   'P 1'
#
loop_
_entity.id
_entity.type
_entity.pdbx_description
1 polymer ?
#
loop_
_entity_poly.entity_id
_entity_poly.type
_entity_poly.pdbx_seq_one_letter_code
_entity_poly.pdbx_strand_id
1 'polypeptide(L)'
;KALKKAKIYIAIETNGTLKAPQGIDWICMSPKANTTIELTEGSEIKVIYPQENLNPIDFNNMNFTNYYIQPLDSEDYVTNVSKSVKFCMQHPNWKLSLQTHKILGIR
;
A
#
# COMPACT_ATOMS: atom_id res chain seq x y z
N LYS A 1 3.58 15.16 -18.15
CA LYS A 1 3.48 16.61 -18.48
C LYS A 1 2.08 17.02 -18.97
N ALA A 2 1.42 16.31 -19.89
CA ALA A 2 0.08 16.68 -20.38
C ALA A 2 -0.99 16.76 -19.28
N LEU A 3 -1.08 15.73 -18.42
CA LEU A 3 -2.02 15.72 -17.28
C LEU A 3 -1.83 16.92 -16.34
N LYS A 4 -0.58 17.27 -16.03
CA LYS A 4 -0.26 18.44 -15.22
C LYS A 4 -0.65 19.76 -15.89
N LYS A 5 -0.45 19.90 -17.21
CA LYS A 5 -0.93 21.07 -17.95
C LYS A 5 -2.45 21.20 -17.89
N ALA A 6 -3.17 20.08 -17.83
CA ALA A 6 -4.61 20.03 -17.62
C ALA A 6 -5.03 20.18 -16.14
N LYS A 7 -4.10 20.49 -15.22
CA LYS A 7 -4.34 20.63 -13.77
C LYS A 7 -4.96 19.38 -13.12
N ILE A 8 -4.65 18.20 -13.66
CA ILE A 8 -5.11 16.93 -13.09
C ILE A 8 -4.17 16.52 -11.95
N TYR A 9 -4.77 16.13 -10.81
CA TYR A 9 -4.08 15.47 -9.71
C TYR A 9 -3.73 14.03 -10.10
N ILE A 10 -2.48 13.65 -9.96
CA ILE A 10 -1.97 12.36 -10.41
C ILE A 10 -1.59 11.53 -9.20
N ALA A 11 -2.36 10.48 -8.95
CA ALA A 11 -1.98 9.41 -8.04
C ALA A 11 -1.43 8.21 -8.84
N ILE A 12 -0.47 7.48 -8.28
CA ILE A 12 -0.02 6.19 -8.80
C ILE A 12 -0.09 5.12 -7.74
N GLU A 13 -0.30 3.89 -8.19
CA GLU A 13 -0.15 2.66 -7.44
C GLU A 13 1.04 1.91 -8.03
N THR A 14 2.05 1.59 -7.22
CA THR A 14 3.29 0.94 -7.67
C THR A 14 3.73 -0.16 -6.72
N ASN A 15 4.48 -1.14 -7.20
CA ASN A 15 5.11 -2.16 -6.35
C ASN A 15 6.41 -1.66 -5.67
N GLY A 16 6.94 -0.50 -6.09
CA GLY A 16 8.14 0.10 -5.50
C GLY A 16 9.48 -0.40 -6.05
N THR A 17 9.49 -1.30 -7.04
CA THR A 17 10.74 -1.83 -7.62
C THR A 17 11.44 -0.86 -8.56
N LEU A 18 10.85 0.31 -8.80
CA LEU A 18 11.38 1.41 -9.60
C LEU A 18 11.09 2.73 -8.90
N LYS A 19 11.96 3.73 -9.11
CA LYS A 19 11.72 5.11 -8.65
C LYS A 19 10.48 5.69 -9.33
N ALA A 20 9.71 6.46 -8.58
CA ALA A 20 8.56 7.17 -9.13
C ALA A 20 9.03 8.28 -10.10
N PRO A 21 8.30 8.52 -11.21
CA PRO A 21 8.55 9.66 -12.07
C PRO A 21 8.36 10.99 -11.33
N GLN A 22 9.03 12.04 -11.77
CA GLN A 22 8.79 13.38 -11.24
C GLN A 22 7.37 13.89 -11.59
N GLY A 23 6.79 14.67 -10.67
CA GLY A 23 5.50 15.33 -10.89
C GLY A 23 4.27 14.46 -10.62
N ILE A 24 4.41 13.37 -9.87
CA ILE A 24 3.29 12.63 -9.28
C ILE A 24 2.89 13.34 -7.97
N ASP A 25 1.59 13.50 -7.72
CA ASP A 25 1.09 14.18 -6.52
C ASP A 25 0.92 13.22 -5.33
N TRP A 26 0.50 11.99 -5.61
CA TRP A 26 0.33 10.94 -4.61
C TRP A 26 0.98 9.64 -5.05
N ILE A 27 1.91 9.13 -4.25
CA ILE A 27 2.55 7.85 -4.52
C ILE A 27 2.08 6.87 -3.45
N CYS A 28 1.31 5.88 -3.88
CA CYS A 28 1.00 4.70 -3.08
C CYS A 28 1.89 3.54 -3.52
N MET A 29 2.73 3.07 -2.61
CA MET A 29 3.57 1.90 -2.81
C MET A 29 2.97 0.69 -2.10
N SER A 30 2.76 -0.40 -2.84
CA SER A 30 2.36 -1.69 -2.30
C SER A 30 3.45 -2.72 -2.55
N PRO A 31 4.42 -2.90 -1.62
CA PRO A 31 5.56 -3.78 -1.83
C PRO A 31 5.11 -5.24 -1.99
N LYS A 32 5.91 -5.99 -2.74
CA LYS A 32 5.71 -7.42 -2.99
C LYS A 32 6.89 -8.19 -2.42
N ALA A 33 6.60 -9.29 -1.72
CA ALA A 33 7.65 -10.15 -1.18
C ALA A 33 8.64 -10.58 -2.29
N ASN A 34 9.90 -10.81 -1.90
CA ASN A 34 10.96 -11.27 -2.80
C ASN A 34 11.27 -10.31 -3.97
N THR A 35 11.07 -8.99 -3.78
CA THR A 35 11.46 -7.97 -4.75
C THR A 35 12.41 -6.94 -4.13
N THR A 36 13.30 -6.38 -4.94
CA THR A 36 14.15 -5.26 -4.52
C THR A 36 13.37 -3.96 -4.61
N ILE A 37 13.26 -3.23 -3.51
CA ILE A 37 12.58 -1.93 -3.44
C ILE A 37 13.58 -0.81 -3.70
N GLU A 38 13.27 0.02 -4.70
CA GLU A 38 14.06 1.21 -5.08
C GLU A 38 13.37 2.52 -4.65
N LEU A 39 12.07 2.46 -4.34
CA LEU A 39 11.28 3.59 -3.87
C LEU A 39 11.24 3.61 -2.35
N THR A 40 11.93 4.56 -1.73
CA THR A 40 12.07 4.67 -0.26
C THR A 40 11.29 5.82 0.35
N GLU A 41 10.52 6.56 -0.47
CA GLU A 41 9.71 7.69 -0.03
C GLU A 41 8.41 7.83 -0.84
N GLY A 42 7.38 8.44 -0.23
CA GLY A 42 6.10 8.67 -0.88
C GLY A 42 4.98 9.10 0.08
N SER A 43 3.75 9.10 -0.42
CA SER A 43 2.59 9.54 0.35
C SER A 43 2.00 8.43 1.21
N GLU A 44 2.00 7.22 0.67
CA GLU A 44 1.35 6.05 1.25
C GLU A 44 2.17 4.79 0.98
N ILE A 45 2.38 3.98 2.03
CA ILE A 45 2.71 2.58 1.87
C ILE A 45 1.52 1.71 2.28
N LYS A 46 1.14 0.77 1.41
CA LYS A 46 -0.01 -0.12 1.57
C LYS A 46 0.42 -1.56 1.38
N VAL A 47 0.75 -2.21 2.49
CA VAL A 47 1.25 -3.59 2.50
C VAL A 47 0.07 -4.55 2.40
N ILE A 48 0.07 -5.40 1.36
CA ILE A 48 -0.86 -6.54 1.30
C ILE A 48 -0.44 -7.55 2.38
N TYR A 49 -1.38 -8.02 3.18
CA TYR A 49 -1.10 -8.87 4.34
C TYR A 49 -2.12 -10.01 4.47
N PRO A 50 -1.67 -11.24 4.81
CA PRO A 50 -0.28 -11.66 4.97
C PRO A 50 0.44 -11.85 3.63
N GLN A 51 1.76 -11.72 3.64
CA GLN A 51 2.67 -12.15 2.57
C GLN A 51 3.80 -12.95 3.22
N GLU A 52 4.15 -14.10 2.65
CA GLU A 52 5.33 -14.85 3.09
C GLU A 52 6.59 -14.05 2.77
N ASN A 53 7.58 -14.04 3.68
CA ASN A 53 8.86 -13.33 3.52
C ASN A 53 8.73 -11.80 3.36
N LEU A 54 7.66 -11.20 3.88
CA LEU A 54 7.51 -9.74 3.95
C LEU A 54 6.86 -9.34 5.28
N ASN A 55 7.63 -8.63 6.11
CA ASN A 55 7.14 -8.09 7.37
C ASN A 55 6.80 -6.59 7.20
N PRO A 56 5.56 -6.15 7.46
CA PRO A 56 5.22 -4.74 7.31
C PRO A 56 6.08 -3.79 8.16
N ILE A 57 6.58 -4.25 9.32
CA ILE A 57 7.41 -3.44 10.22
C ILE A 57 8.73 -3.01 9.59
N ASP A 58 9.25 -3.75 8.62
CA ASP A 58 10.51 -3.43 7.94
C ASP A 58 10.43 -2.09 7.18
N PHE A 59 9.21 -1.63 6.87
CA PHE A 59 8.97 -0.38 6.17
C PHE A 59 8.85 0.85 7.09
N ASN A 60 8.84 0.67 8.42
CA ASN A 60 8.70 1.80 9.36
C ASN A 60 9.81 2.86 9.22
N ASN A 61 10.98 2.47 8.70
CA ASN A 61 12.13 3.36 8.51
C ASN A 61 12.13 4.09 7.15
N MET A 62 11.15 3.81 6.28
CA MET A 62 11.01 4.51 4.99
C MET A 62 10.25 5.82 5.16
N ASN A 63 10.50 6.78 4.26
CA ASN A 63 9.97 8.14 4.34
C ASN A 63 8.55 8.23 3.73
N PHE A 64 7.57 7.64 4.39
CA PHE A 64 6.17 7.68 3.99
C PHE A 64 5.29 8.44 4.98
N THR A 65 4.29 9.16 4.48
CA THR A 65 3.35 9.89 5.34
C THR A 65 2.29 8.99 5.98
N ASN A 66 1.87 7.92 5.28
CA ASN A 66 0.81 7.02 5.73
C ASN A 66 1.22 5.55 5.60
N TYR A 67 0.87 4.74 6.59
CA TYR A 67 1.15 3.31 6.65
C TYR A 67 -0.15 2.53 6.75
N TYR A 68 -0.41 1.65 5.78
CA TYR A 68 -1.62 0.84 5.73
C TYR A 68 -1.33 -0.64 5.58
N ILE A 69 -2.19 -1.44 6.23
CA ILE A 69 -2.33 -2.86 5.97
C ILE A 69 -3.60 -3.08 5.16
N GLN A 70 -3.47 -3.76 4.02
CA GLN A 70 -4.60 -4.23 3.24
C GLN A 70 -4.68 -5.76 3.30
N PRO A 71 -5.83 -6.34 3.68
CA PRO A 71 -6.01 -7.79 3.64
C PRO A 71 -5.77 -8.34 2.24
N LEU A 72 -5.03 -9.45 2.14
CA LEU A 72 -4.88 -10.23 0.92
C LEU A 72 -6.25 -10.77 0.51
N ASP A 73 -6.66 -10.45 -0.72
CA ASP A 73 -7.84 -11.01 -1.34
C ASP A 73 -7.52 -12.41 -1.88
N SER A 74 -7.97 -13.42 -1.15
CA SER A 74 -7.83 -14.84 -1.46
C SER A 74 -9.04 -15.61 -0.93
N GLU A 75 -9.07 -16.93 -1.13
CA GLU A 75 -10.10 -17.80 -0.55
C GLU A 75 -10.22 -17.66 0.98
N ASP A 76 -9.13 -17.27 1.64
CA ASP A 76 -9.03 -17.03 3.09
C ASP A 76 -9.32 -15.57 3.50
N TYR A 77 -10.03 -14.78 2.68
CA TYR A 77 -10.19 -13.34 2.91
C TYR A 77 -10.64 -12.95 4.33
N VAL A 78 -11.64 -13.65 4.91
CA VAL A 78 -12.14 -13.38 6.27
C VAL A 78 -11.04 -13.57 7.32
N THR A 79 -10.23 -14.61 7.16
CA THR A 79 -9.06 -14.87 8.00
C THR A 79 -8.01 -13.78 7.81
N ASN A 80 -7.76 -13.35 6.57
CA ASN A 80 -6.79 -12.29 6.27
C ASN A 80 -7.22 -10.94 6.86
N VAL A 81 -8.51 -10.58 6.78
CA VAL A 81 -9.06 -9.39 7.44
C VAL A 81 -8.80 -9.44 8.95
N SER A 82 -9.09 -10.59 9.58
CA SER A 82 -8.89 -10.75 11.03
C SER A 82 -7.41 -10.60 11.43
N LYS A 83 -6.50 -11.16 10.62
CA LYS A 83 -5.05 -11.02 10.79
C LYS A 83 -4.61 -9.56 10.63
N SER A 84 -5.10 -8.86 9.60
CA SER A 84 -4.80 -7.45 9.36
C SER A 84 -5.30 -6.52 10.47
N VAL A 85 -6.53 -6.74 10.96
CA VAL A 85 -7.09 -5.99 12.10
C VAL A 85 -6.22 -6.17 13.33
N LYS A 86 -5.88 -7.43 13.66
CA LYS A 86 -5.00 -7.74 14.79
C LYS A 86 -3.64 -7.05 14.66
N PHE A 87 -3.04 -7.05 13.47
CA PHE A 87 -1.79 -6.34 13.22
C PHE A 87 -1.92 -4.84 13.51
N CYS A 88 -2.93 -4.16 12.95
CA CYS A 88 -3.13 -2.72 13.19
C CYS A 88 -3.39 -2.40 14.67
N MET A 89 -4.11 -3.26 15.39
CA MET A 89 -4.31 -3.10 16.84
C MET A 89 -3.00 -3.20 17.63
N GLN A 90 -2.05 -4.03 17.19
CA GLN A 90 -0.74 -4.19 17.80
C GLN A 90 0.26 -3.08 17.38
N HIS A 91 0.03 -2.45 16.23
CA HIS A 91 0.90 -1.45 15.63
C HIS A 91 0.10 -0.19 15.25
N PRO A 92 -0.23 0.70 16.20
CA PRO A 92 -1.21 1.78 16.01
C PRO A 92 -0.81 2.85 14.97
N ASN A 93 0.46 2.88 14.54
CA ASN A 93 0.88 3.71 13.40
C ASN A 93 0.33 3.20 12.06
N TRP A 94 -0.11 1.93 12.00
CA TRP A 94 -0.66 1.28 10.82
C TRP A 94 -2.18 1.31 10.85
N LYS A 95 -2.77 1.70 9.71
CA LYS A 95 -4.22 1.79 9.53
C LYS A 95 -4.72 0.65 8.64
N LEU A 96 -5.96 0.22 8.81
CA LEU A 96 -6.57 -0.78 7.93
C LEU A 96 -7.02 -0.11 6.62
N SER A 97 -6.69 -0.72 5.48
CA SER A 97 -7.17 -0.34 4.15
C SER A 97 -8.00 -1.49 3.57
N LEU A 98 -9.28 -1.25 3.32
CA LEU A 98 -10.19 -2.26 2.78
C LEU A 98 -10.42 -2.03 1.28
N GLN A 99 -10.58 -3.12 0.53
CA GLN A 99 -10.99 -3.06 -0.88
C GLN A 99 -12.50 -2.81 -0.97
N THR A 100 -12.93 -1.60 -0.61
CA THR A 100 -14.35 -1.23 -0.49
C THR A 100 -15.13 -1.43 -1.78
N HIS A 101 -14.51 -1.23 -2.95
CA HIS A 101 -15.16 -1.52 -4.25
C HIS A 101 -15.64 -2.97 -4.35
N LYS A 102 -14.87 -3.96 -3.84
CA LYS A 102 -15.29 -5.37 -3.83
C LYS A 102 -16.44 -5.61 -2.85
N ILE A 103 -16.34 -5.02 -1.66
CA ILE A 103 -17.39 -5.11 -0.62
C ILE A 103 -18.72 -4.52 -1.14
N LEU A 104 -18.64 -3.43 -1.90
CA LEU A 104 -19.80 -2.73 -2.48
C LEU A 104 -20.26 -3.32 -3.82
N GLY A 105 -19.54 -4.27 -4.42
CA GLY A 105 -19.87 -4.85 -5.72
C GLY A 105 -19.63 -3.93 -6.93
N ILE A 106 -18.73 -2.94 -6.80
CA ILE A 106 -18.33 -2.01 -7.87
C ILE A 106 -17.14 -2.62 -8.63
N ARG A 107 -17.25 -2.67 -9.97
CA ARG A 107 -16.20 -3.16 -10.89
C ARG A 107 -15.77 -2.08 -11.86
#